data_AF-A0A645EDX0-F1
#
_entry.id   AF-A0A645EDX0-F1
#
_cell.length_a   1.000
_cell.length_b   1.000
_cell.length_c   1.000
_cell.angle_alpha   90.00
_cell.angle_beta   90.00
_cell.angle_gamma   90.00
#
_symmetry.space_group_name_H-M   'P 1'
#
loop_
_entity.id
_entity.type
_entity.pdbx_description
1 polymer ?
#
loop_
_entity_poly.entity_id
_entity_poly.type
_entity_poly.pdbx_seq_one_letter_code
_entity_poly.pdbx_strand_id
1 'polypeptide(L)'
;MGQYVYPYLGTLPGLLILVIICALPMISPLVGSGALIGQVLSVLVGYGIMIGAFPVVLALPALFAVDAQVGCDFIPVGLSMGDAASDTVDIGVPSVLLSRLFTGPIMVLIAYFVATML
;
A
#
# COMPACT_ATOMS: atom_id res chain seq x y z
N MET A 1 -16.41 -8.42 -10.07
CA MET A 1 -15.02 -8.07 -9.70
C MET A 1 -14.43 -8.93 -8.57
N GLY A 2 -15.19 -9.27 -7.51
CA GLY A 2 -14.66 -10.05 -6.36
C GLY A 2 -14.06 -11.43 -6.70
N GLN A 3 -14.66 -12.21 -7.61
CA GLN A 3 -14.21 -13.59 -7.90
C GLN A 3 -12.77 -13.71 -8.44
N TYR A 4 -12.24 -12.68 -9.13
CA TYR A 4 -10.93 -12.78 -9.81
C TYR A 4 -9.77 -12.20 -9.01
N VAL A 5 -10.01 -11.22 -8.13
CA VAL A 5 -8.96 -10.57 -7.33
C VAL A 5 -8.84 -11.22 -5.95
N TYR A 6 -9.97 -11.64 -5.38
CA TYR A 6 -10.06 -12.15 -4.01
C TYR A 6 -9.16 -13.36 -3.71
N PRO A 7 -9.03 -14.37 -4.57
CA PRO A 7 -8.17 -15.52 -4.27
C PRO A 7 -6.68 -15.14 -4.14
N TYR A 8 -6.23 -14.13 -4.88
CA TYR A 8 -4.82 -13.71 -4.87
C TYR A 8 -4.45 -12.94 -3.60
N LEU A 9 -5.42 -12.23 -2.99
CA LEU A 9 -5.21 -11.51 -1.73
C LEU A 9 -4.87 -12.44 -0.54
N GLY A 10 -5.17 -13.74 -0.65
CA GLY A 10 -4.88 -14.76 0.35
C GLY A 10 -3.51 -15.42 0.24
N THR A 11 -2.59 -14.86 -0.54
CA THR A 11 -1.25 -15.45 -0.77
C THR A 11 -0.15 -14.40 -0.72
N LEU A 12 1.05 -14.75 -0.26
CA LEU A 12 2.19 -13.84 -0.24
C LEU A 12 2.52 -13.26 -1.63
N PRO A 13 2.60 -14.05 -2.73
CA PRO A 13 2.83 -13.50 -4.06
C PRO A 13 1.75 -12.52 -4.50
N GLY A 14 0.48 -12.79 -4.18
CA GLY A 14 -0.58 -11.86 -4.51
C GLY A 14 -0.51 -10.55 -3.72
N LEU A 15 -0.09 -10.59 -2.46
CA LEU A 15 0.19 -9.37 -1.68
C LEU A 15 1.38 -8.57 -2.24
N LEU A 16 2.40 -9.24 -2.77
CA LEU A 16 3.54 -8.58 -3.46
C LEU A 16 3.12 -7.91 -4.77
N ILE A 17 2.19 -8.51 -5.52
CA ILE A 17 1.63 -7.86 -6.70
C ILE A 17 0.73 -6.68 -6.28
N LEU A 18 -0.07 -6.88 -5.25
CA LEU A 18 -0.97 -5.85 -4.72
C LEU A 18 -0.21 -4.59 -4.30
N VAL A 19 0.87 -4.75 -3.53
CA VAL A 19 1.65 -3.61 -3.05
C VAL A 19 2.30 -2.82 -4.19
N ILE A 20 2.68 -3.49 -5.29
CA ILE A 20 3.21 -2.80 -6.48
C ILE A 20 2.11 -1.96 -7.13
N ILE A 21 0.90 -2.52 -7.27
CA ILE A 21 -0.25 -1.81 -7.83
C ILE A 21 -0.60 -0.61 -6.93
N CYS A 22 -0.69 -0.82 -5.63
CA CYS A 22 -0.95 0.22 -4.65
C CYS A 22 0.19 1.25 -4.59
N ALA A 23 1.44 0.89 -4.84
CA ALA A 23 2.56 1.84 -4.82
C ALA A 23 2.69 2.70 -6.09
N LEU A 24 1.87 2.48 -7.13
CA LEU A 24 1.97 3.25 -8.36
C LEU A 24 1.70 4.75 -8.10
N PRO A 25 2.60 5.65 -8.49
CA PRO A 25 2.54 7.08 -8.17
C PRO A 25 1.28 7.77 -8.73
N MET A 26 0.70 7.24 -9.82
CA MET A 26 -0.48 7.80 -10.47
C MET A 26 -1.79 7.51 -9.73
N ILE A 27 -1.81 6.54 -8.81
CA ILE A 27 -3.04 6.14 -8.14
C ILE A 27 -3.45 7.18 -7.09
N SER A 28 -2.49 7.72 -6.31
CA SER A 28 -2.74 8.74 -5.27
C SER A 28 -3.46 9.98 -5.84
N PRO A 29 -2.96 10.63 -6.92
CA PRO A 29 -3.61 11.81 -7.49
C PRO A 29 -4.94 11.53 -8.18
N LEU A 30 -5.12 10.34 -8.77
CA LEU A 30 -6.31 9.99 -9.53
C LEU A 30 -7.52 9.69 -8.62
N VAL A 31 -7.27 9.19 -7.42
CA VAL A 31 -8.32 8.72 -6.50
C VAL A 31 -8.76 9.83 -5.52
N GLY A 32 -8.05 10.96 -5.49
CA GLY A 32 -8.35 12.12 -4.63
C GLY A 32 -8.07 11.89 -3.14
N SER A 33 -8.05 10.64 -2.70
CA SER A 33 -7.52 10.14 -1.44
C SER A 33 -6.94 8.75 -1.71
N GLY A 34 -5.62 8.60 -1.65
CA GLY A 34 -4.94 7.31 -1.73
C GLY A 34 -5.45 6.31 -0.70
N ALA A 35 -6.03 6.81 0.40
CA ALA A 35 -6.67 5.99 1.43
C ALA A 35 -7.90 5.23 0.95
N LEU A 36 -8.57 5.62 -0.14
CA LEU A 36 -9.78 4.93 -0.60
C LEU A 36 -9.49 3.49 -1.03
N ILE A 37 -8.42 3.27 -1.81
CA ILE A 37 -8.04 1.92 -2.26
C ILE A 37 -7.57 1.08 -1.07
N GLY A 38 -6.71 1.66 -0.22
CA GLY A 38 -6.25 1.00 1.00
C GLY A 38 -7.42 0.57 1.89
N GLN A 39 -8.41 1.45 2.07
CA GLN A 39 -9.61 1.19 2.88
C GLN A 39 -10.46 0.05 2.30
N VAL A 40 -10.78 0.09 1.01
CA VAL A 40 -11.62 -0.94 0.37
C VAL A 40 -10.91 -2.30 0.40
N LEU A 41 -9.63 -2.34 0.06
CA LEU A 41 -8.85 -3.58 0.06
C LEU A 41 -8.65 -4.13 1.49
N SER A 42 -8.46 -3.27 2.49
CA SER A 42 -8.36 -3.67 3.90
C SER A 42 -9.62 -4.40 4.36
N VAL A 43 -10.80 -3.89 3.99
CA VAL A 43 -12.08 -4.55 4.31
C VAL A 43 -12.18 -5.91 3.63
N LEU A 44 -11.77 -6.03 2.37
CA LEU A 44 -11.81 -7.30 1.64
C LEU A 44 -10.87 -8.36 2.23
N VAL A 45 -9.65 -7.97 2.60
CA VAL A 45 -8.70 -8.88 3.27
C VAL A 45 -9.21 -9.27 4.64
N GLY A 46 -9.67 -8.31 5.45
CA GLY A 46 -10.23 -8.55 6.77
C GLY A 46 -11.42 -9.50 6.73
N TYR A 47 -12.33 -9.32 5.76
CA TYR A 47 -13.44 -10.23 5.53
C TYR A 47 -12.97 -11.64 5.15
N GLY A 48 -11.97 -11.76 4.27
CA GLY A 48 -11.41 -13.06 3.88
C GLY A 48 -10.74 -13.81 5.02
N ILE A 49 -10.08 -13.10 5.94
CA ILE A 49 -9.57 -13.68 7.18
C ILE A 49 -10.72 -14.11 8.09
N MET A 50 -11.73 -13.24 8.27
CA MET A 50 -12.89 -13.51 9.13
C MET A 50 -13.64 -14.78 8.75
N ILE A 51 -13.87 -15.03 7.45
CA ILE A 51 -14.59 -16.22 6.97
C ILE A 51 -13.68 -17.45 6.81
N GLY A 52 -12.40 -17.37 7.19
CA GLY A 52 -11.43 -18.45 7.08
C GLY A 52 -10.96 -18.75 5.65
N ALA A 53 -11.19 -17.84 4.69
CA ALA A 53 -10.71 -17.98 3.33
C ALA A 53 -9.21 -17.67 3.21
N PHE A 54 -8.69 -16.75 4.04
CA PHE A 54 -7.28 -16.36 4.07
C PHE A 54 -6.61 -16.73 5.40
N PRO A 55 -5.33 -17.17 5.39
CA PRO A 55 -4.59 -17.39 6.62
C PRO A 55 -4.43 -16.12 7.46
N VAL A 56 -4.64 -16.22 8.77
CA VAL A 56 -4.48 -15.09 9.72
C VAL A 56 -3.04 -14.54 9.70
N VAL A 57 -2.03 -15.38 9.46
CA VAL A 57 -0.62 -14.97 9.34
C VAL A 57 -0.40 -13.92 8.25
N LEU A 58 -1.31 -13.81 7.27
CA LEU A 58 -1.22 -12.81 6.21
C LEU A 58 -1.78 -11.44 6.61
N ALA A 59 -2.36 -11.27 7.80
CA ALA A 59 -2.93 -9.99 8.24
C ALA A 59 -1.89 -8.85 8.23
N LEU A 60 -0.72 -9.09 8.82
CA LEU A 60 0.34 -8.09 8.90
C LEU A 60 0.95 -7.76 7.54
N PRO A 61 1.38 -8.72 6.68
CA PRO A 61 1.86 -8.37 5.34
C PRO A 61 0.77 -7.74 4.48
N ALA A 62 -0.50 -8.10 4.65
CA ALA A 62 -1.58 -7.46 3.91
C ALA A 62 -1.79 -6.00 4.31
N LEU A 63 -1.64 -5.65 5.58
CA LEU A 63 -1.67 -4.25 6.05
C LEU A 63 -0.66 -3.39 5.26
N PHE A 64 0.59 -3.85 5.14
CA PHE A 64 1.61 -3.14 4.37
C PHE A 64 1.37 -3.18 2.86
N ALA A 65 0.70 -4.21 2.35
CA ALA A 65 0.38 -4.31 0.94
C ALA A 65 -0.68 -3.29 0.50
N VAL A 66 -1.69 -3.07 1.32
CA VAL A 66 -2.79 -2.13 1.01
C VAL A 66 -2.46 -0.68 1.37
N ASP A 67 -1.55 -0.45 2.30
CA ASP A 67 -1.14 0.88 2.80
C ASP A 67 0.16 1.40 2.16
N ALA A 68 0.47 0.96 0.94
CA ALA A 68 1.70 1.37 0.24
C ALA A 68 1.80 2.89 0.00
N GLN A 69 0.67 3.60 0.00
CA GLN A 69 0.56 5.05 -0.26
C GLN A 69 0.55 5.90 1.00
N VAL A 70 0.82 5.33 2.17
CA VAL A 70 0.79 6.08 3.43
C VAL A 70 1.64 7.36 3.32
N GLY A 71 0.99 8.49 3.56
CA GLY A 71 1.61 9.81 3.52
C GLY A 71 1.84 10.40 2.12
N CYS A 72 1.59 9.68 1.03
CA CYS A 72 1.87 10.15 -0.34
C CYS A 72 1.08 11.41 -0.74
N ASP A 73 -0.19 11.48 -0.38
CA ASP A 73 -1.04 12.65 -0.63
C ASP A 73 -0.62 13.87 0.20
N PHE A 74 0.07 13.63 1.32
CA PHE A 74 0.50 14.66 2.25
C PHE A 74 1.89 15.23 1.91
N ILE A 75 2.67 14.59 1.04
CA ILE A 75 3.99 15.11 0.63
C ILE A 75 3.88 16.46 -0.10
N PRO A 76 3.03 16.61 -1.14
CA PRO A 76 2.89 17.91 -1.81
C PRO A 76 2.37 19.00 -0.86
N VAL A 77 1.43 18.64 0.02
CA VAL A 77 0.86 19.57 1.02
C VAL A 77 1.91 19.98 2.03
N GLY A 78 2.67 19.03 2.59
CA GLY A 78 3.70 19.28 3.59
C GLY A 78 4.85 20.13 3.05
N LEU A 79 5.30 19.87 1.83
CA LEU A 79 6.33 20.70 1.18
C LEU A 79 5.81 22.11 0.87
N SER A 80 4.57 22.25 0.43
CA SER A 80 3.94 23.55 0.18
C SER A 80 3.75 24.36 1.47
N MET A 81 3.29 23.74 2.56
CA MET A 81 3.13 24.41 3.86
C MET A 81 4.46 24.78 4.52
N GLY A 82 5.53 24.08 4.17
CA GLY A 82 6.88 24.37 4.63
C GLY A 82 7.61 25.43 3.82
N ASP A 83 6.92 26.15 2.91
CA ASP A 83 7.51 27.10 1.96
C ASP A 83 8.76 26.53 1.25
N ALA A 84 8.71 25.25 0.88
CA ALA A 84 9.82 24.59 0.21
C ALA A 84 10.07 25.23 -1.16
N ALA A 85 11.34 25.35 -1.55
CA ALA A 85 11.72 25.83 -2.88
C ALA A 85 11.07 24.97 -3.97
N SER A 86 10.66 25.58 -5.10
CA SER A 86 9.98 24.89 -6.20
C SER A 86 10.75 23.64 -6.67
N ASP A 87 12.07 23.75 -6.84
CA ASP A 87 12.93 22.62 -7.22
C ASP A 87 12.86 21.46 -6.23
N THR A 88 12.67 21.74 -4.93
CA THR A 88 12.51 20.72 -3.89
C THR A 88 11.15 20.03 -3.99
N VAL A 89 10.09 20.76 -4.34
CA VAL A 89 8.77 20.17 -4.56
C VAL A 89 8.79 19.28 -5.80
N ASP A 90 9.33 19.80 -6.90
CA ASP A 90 9.35 19.13 -8.20
C ASP A 90 10.18 17.84 -8.19
N ILE A 91 11.23 17.77 -7.36
CA ILE A 91 12.06 16.57 -7.20
C ILE A 91 11.56 15.71 -6.04
N GLY A 92 11.17 16.32 -4.92
CA GLY A 92 10.85 15.64 -3.67
C GLY A 92 9.56 14.82 -3.76
N VAL A 93 8.50 15.38 -4.35
CA VAL A 93 7.22 14.67 -4.54
C VAL A 93 7.42 13.37 -5.33
N PRO A 94 7.94 13.39 -6.58
CA PRO A 94 8.11 12.14 -7.34
C PRO A 94 9.11 11.19 -6.68
N SER A 95 10.14 11.69 -6.00
CA SER A 95 11.10 10.85 -5.29
C SER A 95 10.43 10.01 -4.19
N VAL A 96 9.57 10.63 -3.36
CA VAL A 96 8.85 9.89 -2.33
C VAL A 96 7.85 8.92 -2.93
N LEU A 97 7.08 9.34 -3.93
CA LEU A 97 6.09 8.47 -4.57
C LEU A 97 6.75 7.24 -5.21
N LEU A 98 7.88 7.42 -5.91
CA LEU A 98 8.61 6.34 -6.55
C LEU A 98 9.29 5.42 -5.53
N SER A 99 9.73 5.96 -4.39
CA SER A 99 10.34 5.16 -3.31
C SER A 99 9.40 4.06 -2.78
N ARG A 100 8.08 4.27 -2.88
CA ARG A 100 7.06 3.29 -2.44
C ARG A 100 7.05 2.02 -3.27
N LEU A 101 7.45 2.09 -4.54
CA LEU A 101 7.57 0.90 -5.39
C LEU A 101 8.64 -0.08 -4.89
N PHE A 102 9.66 0.42 -4.19
CA PHE A 102 10.73 -0.40 -3.62
C PHE A 102 10.47 -0.73 -2.15
N THR A 103 10.14 0.28 -1.36
CA THR A 103 9.92 0.12 0.09
C THR A 103 8.67 -0.71 0.38
N GLY A 104 7.61 -0.62 -0.42
CA GLY A 104 6.39 -1.40 -0.26
C GLY A 104 6.63 -2.92 -0.25
N PRO A 105 7.15 -3.52 -1.34
CA PRO A 105 7.49 -4.94 -1.38
C PRO A 105 8.41 -5.39 -0.24
N ILE A 106 9.42 -4.57 0.10
CA ILE A 106 10.33 -4.86 1.21
C ILE A 106 9.56 -4.95 2.53
N MET A 107 8.66 -4.00 2.79
CA MET A 107 7.85 -3.99 4.02
C MET A 107 6.89 -5.17 4.09
N VAL A 108 6.30 -5.60 2.96
CA VAL A 108 5.48 -6.82 2.90
C VAL A 108 6.29 -8.06 3.26
N LEU A 109 7.52 -8.18 2.76
CA LEU A 109 8.40 -9.31 3.08
C LEU A 109 8.82 -9.32 4.55
N ILE A 110 9.21 -8.17 5.09
CA ILE A 110 9.56 -8.03 6.51
C ILE A 110 8.35 -8.39 7.38
N ALA A 111 7.17 -7.86 7.05
CA ALA A 111 5.93 -8.13 7.75
C ALA A 111 5.55 -9.60 7.72
N TYR A 112 5.71 -10.28 6.57
CA TYR A 112 5.49 -11.72 6.47
C TYR A 112 6.43 -12.50 7.40
N PHE A 113 7.73 -12.17 7.37
CA PHE A 113 8.72 -12.83 8.23
C PHE A 113 8.39 -12.64 9.72
N VAL A 114 8.10 -11.40 10.14
CA VAL A 114 7.69 -11.10 11.51
C VAL A 114 6.41 -11.86 11.88
N ALA A 115 5.40 -11.87 11.01
CA ALA A 115 4.15 -12.57 11.26
C ALA A 115 4.33 -14.09 11.40
N THR A 116 5.27 -14.70 10.68
CA THR A 116 5.56 -16.14 10.80
C THR A 116 6.35 -16.51 12.06
N MET A 117 6.89 -15.53 12.78
CA MET A 117 7.62 -15.73 14.04
C MET A 117 6.79 -15.45 15.30
N LEU A 118 5.59 -14.89 15.15
CA LEU A 118 4.63 -14.60 16.22
C LEU A 118 3.68 -15.80 16.44
#